data_AF-A0A2V8DC71-F1
#
_entry.id   AF-A0A2V8DC71-F1
#
_cell.length_a   1.000
_cell.length_b   1.000
_cell.length_c   1.000
_cell.angle_alpha   90.00
_cell.angle_beta   90.00
_cell.angle_gamma   90.00
#
_symmetry.space_group_name_H-M   'P 1'
#
loop_
_entity.id
_entity.type
_entity.pdbx_description
1 polymer ?
#
loop_
_entity_poly.entity_id
_entity_poly.type
_entity_poly.pdbx_seq_one_letter_code
_entity_poly.pdbx_strand_id
1 'polypeptide(L)'
;GLSSPELHIARVRARVARGGHDIPEEKIRERYDQSRINLIELMPKVTELRVYDNSTEADPHAGRPPQPMLILHRADRKMVEMIDLPKTPDWAKPLVVAAIKLVK
;
A
#
# COMPACT_ATOMS: atom_id res chain seq x y z
N GLY A 1 0.95 0.36 0.39
CA GLY A 1 0.94 1.08 -0.89
C GLY A 1 1.89 2.26 -0.81
N LEU A 2 2.02 2.97 -1.92
CA LEU A 2 2.73 4.24 -2.04
C LEU A 2 1.75 5.29 -2.58
N SER A 3 2.03 6.56 -2.34
CA SER A 3 1.21 7.69 -2.78
C SER A 3 1.15 7.87 -4.30
N SER A 4 2.15 7.38 -5.05
CA SER A 4 2.19 7.46 -6.51
C SER A 4 3.05 6.36 -7.15
N PRO A 5 2.82 6.03 -8.43
CA PRO A 5 3.72 5.17 -9.20
C PRO A 5 5.08 5.82 -9.43
N GLU A 6 5.15 7.16 -9.52
CA GLU A 6 6.40 7.91 -9.64
C GLU A 6 7.32 7.69 -8.44
N LEU A 7 6.76 7.65 -7.23
CA LEU A 7 7.52 7.32 -6.02
C LEU A 7 8.06 5.89 -6.08
N HIS A 8 7.29 4.94 -6.62
CA HIS A 8 7.76 3.58 -6.81
C HIS A 8 8.92 3.54 -7.83
N ILE A 9 8.78 4.23 -8.96
CA ILE A 9 9.83 4.35 -9.99
C ILE A 9 11.10 4.95 -9.40
N ALA A 10 11.00 6.04 -8.65
CA ALA A 10 12.15 6.68 -8.00
C ALA A 10 12.86 5.72 -7.03
N ARG A 11 12.11 4.96 -6.22
CA ARG A 11 12.67 3.95 -5.30
C ARG A 11 13.33 2.79 -6.04
N VAL A 12 12.77 2.34 -7.17
CA VAL A 12 13.38 1.31 -8.03
C VAL A 12 14.68 1.83 -8.62
N ARG A 13 14.70 3.03 -9.20
CA ARG A 13 15.93 3.66 -9.73
C ARG A 13 17.02 3.79 -8.65
N ALA A 14 16.68 4.26 -7.46
CA ALA A 14 17.62 4.37 -6.34
C ALA A 14 18.15 3.00 -5.86
N ARG A 15 17.34 1.94 -5.95
CA ARG A 15 17.77 0.58 -5.67
C ARG A 15 18.72 0.06 -6.76
N VAL A 16 18.38 0.27 -8.03
CA VAL A 16 19.20 -0.15 -9.19
C VAL A 16 20.56 0.52 -9.17
N ALA A 17 20.62 1.83 -8.86
CA ALA A 17 21.89 2.55 -8.70
C ALA A 17 22.80 1.97 -7.60
N ARG A 18 22.23 1.20 -6.66
CA ARG A 18 22.95 0.49 -5.59
C ARG A 18 23.16 -1.00 -5.89
N GLY A 19 22.96 -1.42 -7.14
CA GLY A 19 23.19 -2.80 -7.60
C GLY A 19 22.01 -3.76 -7.41
N GLY A 20 20.80 -3.27 -7.09
CA GLY A 20 19.62 -4.12 -7.00
C GLY A 20 18.94 -4.39 -8.34
N HIS A 21 17.94 -5.28 -8.34
CA HIS A 21 17.19 -5.66 -9.55
C HIS A 21 16.33 -4.50 -10.08
N ASP A 22 16.18 -4.39 -11.41
CA ASP A 22 15.32 -3.41 -12.06
C ASP A 22 13.87 -3.91 -12.21
N ILE A 23 12.91 -2.99 -12.36
CA ILE A 23 11.53 -3.30 -12.72
C ILE A 23 11.09 -2.26 -13.78
N PRO A 24 10.64 -2.70 -14.97
CA PRO A 24 10.17 -1.78 -15.99
C PRO A 24 9.08 -0.82 -15.49
N GLU A 25 9.19 0.46 -15.84
CA GLU A 25 8.25 1.49 -15.37
C GLU A 25 6.81 1.23 -15.81
N GLU A 26 6.62 0.67 -17.00
CA GLU A 26 5.30 0.25 -17.50
C GLU A 26 4.63 -0.75 -16.55
N LYS A 27 5.37 -1.78 -16.11
CA LYS A 27 4.88 -2.76 -15.14
C LYS A 27 4.59 -2.13 -13.78
N ILE A 28 5.36 -1.12 -13.37
CA ILE A 28 5.11 -0.39 -12.13
C ILE A 28 3.78 0.36 -12.21
N ARG A 29 3.53 1.05 -13.34
CA ARG A 29 2.31 1.81 -13.59
C ARG A 29 1.09 0.89 -13.67
N GLU A 30 1.17 -0.17 -14.47
CA GLU A 30 0.12 -1.19 -14.59
C GLU A 30 -0.25 -1.77 -13.21
N ARG A 31 0.74 -2.19 -12.43
CA ARG A 31 0.52 -2.81 -11.13
C ARG A 31 0.04 -1.85 -10.06
N TYR A 32 0.24 -0.53 -10.24
CA TYR A 32 -0.15 0.46 -9.25
C TYR A 32 -1.66 0.34 -8.98
N ASP A 33 -2.48 0.37 -10.02
CA ASP A 33 -3.93 0.19 -9.91
C ASP A 33 -4.33 -1.27 -9.74
N GLN A 34 -3.76 -2.18 -10.55
CA GLN A 34 -4.19 -3.57 -10.58
C GLN A 34 -4.03 -4.26 -9.22
N SER A 35 -2.97 -3.96 -8.47
CA SER A 35 -2.76 -4.54 -7.13
C SER A 35 -3.87 -4.16 -6.16
N ARG A 36 -4.42 -2.94 -6.25
CA ARG A 36 -5.53 -2.50 -5.41
C ARG A 36 -6.85 -3.16 -5.80
N ILE A 37 -7.10 -3.28 -7.11
CA ILE A 37 -8.28 -3.97 -7.64
C ILE A 37 -8.29 -5.42 -7.17
N ASN A 38 -7.17 -6.14 -7.37
CA ASN A 38 -7.01 -7.51 -6.92
C ASN A 38 -7.21 -7.64 -5.40
N LEU A 39 -6.69 -6.68 -4.63
CA LEU A 39 -6.86 -6.69 -3.17
C LEU A 39 -8.31 -6.52 -2.74
N ILE A 40 -9.09 -5.68 -3.42
CA ILE A 40 -10.54 -5.52 -3.17
C ILE A 40 -11.27 -6.83 -3.43
N GLU A 41 -10.96 -7.53 -4.52
CA GLU A 41 -11.57 -8.82 -4.86
C GLU A 41 -11.22 -9.94 -3.87
N LEU A 42 -10.00 -9.91 -3.34
CA LEU A 42 -9.51 -10.87 -2.35
C LEU A 42 -9.99 -10.57 -0.92
N MET A 43 -10.32 -9.31 -0.62
CA MET A 43 -10.65 -8.85 0.73
C MET A 43 -11.73 -9.67 1.47
N PRO A 44 -12.78 -10.23 0.83
CA PRO A 44 -13.77 -11.07 1.51
C PRO A 44 -13.27 -12.49 1.82
N LYS A 45 -12.17 -12.92 1.20
CA LYS A 45 -11.68 -14.31 1.22
C LYS A 45 -10.51 -14.51 2.19
N VAL A 46 -9.88 -13.43 2.64
CA VAL A 46 -8.72 -13.49 3.54
C VAL A 46 -9.16 -13.47 5.00
N THR A 47 -8.50 -14.28 5.84
CA THR A 47 -8.73 -14.32 7.29
C THR A 47 -8.28 -13.02 7.95
N GLU A 48 -7.16 -12.46 7.47
CA GLU A 48 -6.58 -11.22 7.99
C GLU A 48 -6.04 -10.37 6.84
N LEU A 49 -6.26 -9.05 6.94
CA LEU A 49 -5.76 -8.04 6.02
C LEU A 49 -5.20 -6.87 6.82
N ARG A 50 -3.94 -6.50 6.56
CA ARG A 50 -3.35 -5.24 7.00
C ARG A 50 -2.89 -4.43 5.78
N VAL A 51 -3.29 -3.17 5.71
CA VAL A 51 -2.90 -2.24 4.64
C VAL A 51 -2.13 -1.10 5.27
N TYR A 52 -0.91 -0.87 4.77
CA TYR A 52 -0.04 0.19 5.22
C TYR A 52 0.22 1.21 4.12
N ASP A 53 0.35 2.47 4.49
CA ASP A 53 1.00 3.51 3.69
C ASP A 53 2.51 3.53 4.01
N ASN A 54 3.34 3.41 2.98
CA ASN A 54 4.80 3.46 3.12
C ASN A 54 5.38 4.59 2.24
N SER A 55 4.64 5.68 2.09
CA SER A 55 4.99 6.78 1.19
C SER A 55 6.08 7.67 1.77
N THR A 56 6.16 7.77 3.10
CA THR A 56 7.22 8.53 3.79
C THR A 56 8.59 8.02 3.38
N GLU A 57 9.47 8.94 3.01
CA GLU A 57 10.85 8.62 2.65
C GLU A 57 11.63 8.12 3.88
N ALA A 58 12.43 7.09 3.66
CA ALA A 58 13.26 6.49 4.68
C ALA A 58 14.53 5.94 4.03
N ASP A 59 15.59 5.85 4.82
CA ASP A 59 16.88 5.32 4.36
C ASP A 59 17.41 4.30 5.38
N PRO A 60 17.05 3.03 5.22
CA PRO A 60 17.50 1.96 6.11
C PRO A 60 19.03 1.87 6.21
N HIS A 61 19.75 2.21 5.14
CA HIS A 61 21.20 2.13 5.09
C HIS A 61 21.86 3.25 5.92
N ALA A 62 21.17 4.38 6.10
CA ALA A 62 21.58 5.46 6.98
C ALA A 62 20.97 5.34 8.40
N GLY A 63 20.48 4.15 8.79
CA GLY A 63 19.88 3.93 10.11
C GLY A 63 18.50 4.56 10.30
N ARG A 64 17.83 4.97 9.22
CA ARG A 64 16.48 5.55 9.23
C ARG A 64 15.49 4.52 8.66
N PRO A 65 14.99 3.57 9.48
CA PRO A 65 14.06 2.55 8.99
C PRO A 65 12.74 3.18 8.55
N PRO A 66 12.03 2.58 7.57
CA PRO A 66 10.70 3.03 7.19
C PRO A 66 9.73 2.90 8.36
N GLN A 67 8.87 3.88 8.50
CA GLN A 67 7.77 3.88 9.47
C GLN A 67 6.45 3.84 8.71
N PRO A 68 6.01 2.66 8.25
CA PRO A 68 4.76 2.54 7.52
C PRO A 68 3.57 2.84 8.45
N MET A 69 2.64 3.65 7.98
CA MET A 69 1.42 4.00 8.71
C MET A 69 0.34 2.97 8.43
N LEU A 70 -0.24 2.37 9.48
CA LEU A 70 -1.37 1.46 9.32
C LEU A 70 -2.61 2.26 8.87
N ILE A 71 -3.23 1.84 7.78
CA ILE A 71 -4.44 2.44 7.23
C ILE A 71 -5.68 1.64 7.59
N LEU A 72 -5.57 0.31 7.50
CA LEU A 72 -6.67 -0.62 7.65
C LEU A 72 -6.15 -1.95 8.20
N HIS A 73 -6.80 -2.45 9.25
CA HIS A 73 -6.65 -3.81 9.74
C HIS A 73 -8.02 -4.46 9.86
N ARG A 74 -8.20 -5.57 9.14
CA ARG A 74 -9.34 -6.48 9.30
C ARG A 74 -8.83 -7.85 9.72
N ALA A 75 -9.52 -8.48 10.65
CA ALA A 75 -9.27 -9.85 11.05
C ALA A 75 -10.60 -10.53 11.39
N ASP A 76 -10.72 -11.82 11.08
CA ASP A 76 -11.91 -12.62 11.38
C ASP A 76 -13.22 -11.96 10.94
N ARG A 77 -13.20 -11.41 9.71
CA ARG A 77 -14.30 -10.64 9.07
C ARG A 77 -14.70 -9.34 9.79
N LYS A 78 -14.02 -8.95 10.86
CA LYS A 78 -14.26 -7.71 11.60
C LYS A 78 -13.30 -6.60 11.17
N MET A 79 -13.74 -5.36 11.35
CA MET A 79 -12.86 -4.20 11.32
C MET A 79 -12.16 -4.10 12.67
N VAL A 80 -10.84 -4.20 12.70
CA VAL A 80 -10.03 -4.12 13.93
C VAL A 80 -9.54 -2.70 14.13
N GLU A 81 -8.91 -2.13 13.10
CA GLU A 81 -8.37 -0.77 13.14
C GLU A 81 -8.53 -0.12 11.77
N MET A 82 -8.77 1.18 11.77
CA MET A 82 -8.86 1.97 10.55
C MET A 82 -8.46 3.41 10.89
N ILE A 83 -7.69 4.03 10.01
CA ILE A 83 -7.38 5.45 10.13
C ILE A 83 -8.65 6.30 10.00
N ASP A 84 -8.64 7.51 10.59
CA ASP A 84 -9.69 8.49 10.37
C ASP A 84 -9.92 8.75 8.87
N LEU A 85 -11.18 8.74 8.43
CA LEU A 85 -11.53 8.89 7.01
C LEU A 85 -10.90 10.15 6.36
N PRO A 86 -10.88 11.33 7.00
CA PRO A 86 -10.25 12.51 6.41
C PRO A 86 -8.73 12.39 6.22
N LYS A 87 -8.07 11.50 6.96
CA LYS A 87 -6.62 11.23 6.88
C LYS A 87 -6.29 10.10 5.91
N THR A 88 -7.28 9.47 5.29
CA THR A 88 -7.06 8.36 4.36
C THR A 88 -6.36 8.86 3.09
N PRO A 89 -5.17 8.34 2.75
CA PRO A 89 -4.49 8.70 1.51
C PRO A 89 -5.34 8.38 0.28
N ASP A 90 -5.27 9.21 -0.76
CA ASP A 90 -6.11 9.07 -1.96
C ASP A 90 -6.04 7.67 -2.59
N TRP A 91 -4.83 7.12 -2.70
CA TRP A 91 -4.62 5.78 -3.26
C TRP A 91 -5.31 4.67 -2.44
N ALA A 92 -5.53 4.90 -1.15
CA ALA A 92 -6.10 3.91 -0.23
C ALA A 92 -7.62 4.05 -0.07
N LYS A 93 -8.23 5.17 -0.49
CA LYS A 93 -9.68 5.41 -0.39
C LYS A 93 -10.53 4.25 -0.94
N PRO A 94 -10.25 3.67 -2.11
CA PRO A 94 -11.03 2.54 -2.62
C PRO A 94 -10.98 1.30 -1.72
N LEU A 95 -9.82 1.05 -1.09
CA LEU A 95 -9.63 -0.08 -0.17
C LEU A 95 -10.44 0.12 1.11
N VAL A 96 -10.40 1.33 1.68
CA VAL A 96 -11.16 1.68 2.88
C VAL A 96 -12.67 1.59 2.63
N VAL A 97 -13.15 2.12 1.50
CA VAL A 97 -14.56 2.03 1.11
C VAL A 97 -15.00 0.57 0.94
N ALA A 98 -14.19 -0.26 0.26
CA ALA A 98 -14.48 -1.67 0.10
C ALA A 98 -14.57 -2.39 1.45
N ALA A 99 -13.63 -2.10 2.36
CA ALA A 99 -13.59 -2.67 3.70
C ALA A 99 -14.84 -2.33 4.53
N ILE A 100 -15.30 -1.08 4.48
CA ILE A 100 -16.52 -0.63 5.17
C ILE A 100 -17.75 -1.35 4.64
N LYS A 101 -17.84 -1.56 3.32
CA LYS A 101 -18.97 -2.27 2.69
C LYS A 101 -19.08 -3.74 3.13
N LEU A 102 -17.97 -4.37 3.53
CA LEU A 102 -17.94 -5.77 3.97
C LEU A 102 -18.28 -5.98 5.45
N VAL A 103 -18.45 -4.90 6.21
CA VAL A 103 -18.87 -4.96 7.63
C VAL A 103 -20.39 -4.83 7.77
N LYS A 104 -21.07 -4.39 6.69
CA LYS A 104 -22.54 -4.41 6.59
C LYS A 104 -23.04 -5.83 6.34
#